data_AF-A0A0C2WDK1-F1
#
_entry.id   AF-A0A0C2WDK1-F1
#
_cell.length_a   1.000
_cell.length_b   1.000
_cell.length_c   1.000
_cell.angle_alpha   90.00
_cell.angle_beta   90.00
_cell.angle_gamma   90.00
#
_symmetry.space_group_name_H-M   'P 1'
#
loop_
_entity.id
_entity.type
_entity.pdbx_description
1 polymer ?
#
loop_
_entity_poly.entity_id
_entity_poly.type
_entity_poly.pdbx_seq_one_letter_code
_entity_poly.pdbx_strand_id
1 'polypeptide(L)'
;MQNEEGPPVYSEYPIELPNDFPIGRQKTQPLVNLTELQAHLRLLGAFHKLKEDVQAQEDGIAARNKDQAWVVFVNRAAHRFYTWVSSAWPTSVPGLNETMMPPLDIIMVWHSYLLNPRAYYEDSVRMGTTYSANLRAIQEMPLSLVSSLIDSQSLEALPPSSERQRFFEETTYLTFSVPLITEMSDTMTLDCPICKQKNHLVKWIAMDDKGFAQTKFEHRCESCNMVFTKSNIGVRRFADEVTLRRTGRKVYISETLLDPRTGTMNTKEADAFTKRVFQYLDDRFHIDTPIPPEDVETMAKQLASGLQYKYETLSTHLHMSLQPDPNHITGSKPYPR
;
A
#
# COMPACT_ATOMS: atom_id res chain seq x y z
N MET A 1 39.42 50.20 0.79
CA MET A 1 38.67 50.03 -0.47
C MET A 1 38.27 48.57 -0.59
N GLN A 2 37.21 48.15 0.12
CA GLN A 2 36.62 46.82 -0.01
C GLN A 2 35.12 47.01 0.27
N ASN A 3 34.33 47.04 -0.80
CA ASN A 3 32.90 46.68 -0.89
C ASN A 3 32.30 47.33 -2.13
N GLU A 4 32.41 46.70 -3.29
CA GLU A 4 31.54 47.01 -4.45
C GLU A 4 31.25 45.75 -5.30
N GLU A 5 31.16 44.57 -4.69
CA GLU A 5 30.42 43.47 -5.35
C GLU A 5 29.06 43.39 -4.67
N GLY A 6 28.06 43.97 -5.34
CA GLY A 6 26.66 43.82 -4.97
C GLY A 6 26.23 42.35 -4.97
N PRO A 7 25.07 42.02 -4.36
CA PRO A 7 24.57 40.65 -4.37
C PRO A 7 24.50 40.14 -5.81
N PRO A 8 24.83 38.86 -6.07
CA PRO A 8 24.82 38.32 -7.41
C PRO A 8 23.45 38.59 -8.04
N VAL A 9 23.47 39.24 -9.20
CA VAL A 9 22.28 39.39 -10.03
C VAL A 9 21.83 37.97 -10.35
N TYR A 10 20.74 37.53 -9.73
CA TYR A 10 20.11 36.25 -10.06
C TYR A 10 19.70 36.34 -11.54
N SER A 11 20.52 35.77 -12.42
CA SER A 11 20.11 35.48 -13.79
C SER A 11 18.84 34.64 -13.72
N GLU A 12 17.87 34.91 -14.59
CA GLU A 12 16.69 34.06 -14.75
C GLU A 12 17.12 32.59 -14.78
N TYR A 13 16.49 31.76 -13.95
CA TYR A 13 16.79 30.33 -13.93
C TYR A 13 16.62 29.77 -15.35
N PRO A 14 17.55 28.92 -15.83
CA PRO A 14 17.45 28.35 -17.17
C PRO A 14 16.09 27.69 -17.39
N ILE A 15 15.39 28.11 -18.44
CA ILE A 15 14.05 27.61 -18.79
C ILE A 15 14.16 26.30 -19.61
N GLU A 16 15.38 25.91 -19.98
CA GLU A 16 15.66 24.69 -20.72
C GLU A 16 16.85 23.95 -20.07
N LEU A 17 16.75 22.62 -20.02
CA LEU A 17 17.86 21.77 -19.59
C LEU A 17 18.84 21.59 -20.76
N PRO A 18 20.15 21.46 -20.49
CA PRO A 18 21.12 21.06 -21.50
C PRO A 18 20.71 19.75 -22.19
N ASN A 19 21.00 19.63 -23.48
CA ASN A 19 20.75 18.40 -24.24
C ASN A 19 21.47 17.18 -23.66
N ASP A 20 22.58 17.37 -22.95
CA ASP A 20 23.28 16.30 -22.27
C ASP A 20 23.97 16.79 -21.00
N PHE A 21 24.02 15.91 -20.00
CA PHE A 21 24.78 16.09 -18.78
C PHE A 21 26.03 15.20 -18.80
N PRO A 22 27.22 15.73 -18.46
CA PRO A 22 28.41 14.91 -18.31
C PRO A 22 28.33 14.10 -17.00
N ILE A 23 28.10 12.78 -17.09
CA ILE A 23 28.16 11.85 -15.96
C ILE A 23 29.39 10.95 -16.15
N GLY A 24 30.48 11.28 -15.44
CA GLY A 24 31.76 10.62 -15.60
C GLY A 24 32.32 10.82 -17.02
N ARG A 25 32.44 9.73 -17.79
CA ARG A 25 32.88 9.76 -19.20
C ARG A 25 31.72 9.72 -20.21
N GLN A 26 30.48 9.63 -19.74
CA GLN A 26 29.30 9.48 -20.58
C GLN A 26 28.53 10.80 -20.66
N LYS A 27 27.97 11.07 -21.84
CA LYS A 27 26.96 12.10 -22.03
C LYS A 27 25.59 11.45 -21.83
N THR A 28 24.87 11.88 -20.81
CA THR A 28 23.58 11.32 -20.44
C THR A 28 22.50 12.34 -20.76
N GLN A 29 21.47 11.91 -21.49
CA GLN A 29 20.29 12.74 -21.75
C GLN A 29 19.55 13.03 -20.44
N PRO A 30 18.88 14.18 -20.31
CA PRO A 30 18.03 14.46 -19.16
C PRO A 30 17.00 13.35 -18.93
N LEU A 31 17.00 12.76 -17.73
CA LEU A 31 16.03 11.72 -17.34
C LEU A 31 14.66 12.31 -16.97
N VAL A 32 14.65 13.60 -16.64
CA VAL A 32 13.46 14.39 -16.33
C VAL A 32 13.54 15.70 -17.09
N ASN A 33 12.40 16.23 -17.52
CA ASN A 33 12.30 17.54 -18.15
C ASN A 33 11.78 18.61 -17.17
N LEU A 34 11.86 19.89 -17.57
CA LEU A 34 11.42 21.00 -16.71
C LEU A 34 9.92 20.92 -16.39
N THR A 35 9.10 20.49 -17.34
CA THR A 35 7.65 20.32 -17.14
C THR A 35 7.35 19.27 -16.09
N GLU A 36 8.05 18.13 -16.11
CA GLU A 36 7.93 17.08 -15.09
C GLU A 36 8.39 17.56 -13.73
N LEU A 37 9.49 18.31 -13.66
CA LEU A 37 9.97 18.90 -12.41
C LEU A 37 8.93 19.88 -11.82
N GLN A 38 8.40 20.78 -12.63
CA GLN A 38 7.36 21.72 -12.22
C GLN A 38 6.08 21.00 -11.76
N ALA A 39 5.68 19.96 -12.50
CA ALA A 39 4.53 19.15 -12.17
C ALA A 39 4.71 18.40 -10.84
N HIS A 40 5.92 17.87 -10.60
CA HIS A 40 6.24 17.19 -9.33
C HIS A 40 6.25 18.17 -8.16
N LEU A 41 6.87 19.34 -8.32
CA LEU A 41 6.91 20.38 -7.29
C LEU A 41 5.50 20.88 -6.95
N ARG A 42 4.64 21.06 -7.96
CA ARG A 42 3.22 21.41 -7.74
C ARG A 42 2.50 20.32 -6.94
N LEU A 43 2.71 19.06 -7.28
CA LEU A 43 2.14 17.92 -6.56
C LEU A 43 2.61 17.87 -5.09
N LEU A 44 3.90 18.04 -4.84
CA LEU A 44 4.46 18.07 -3.48
C LEU A 44 3.93 19.27 -2.68
N GLY A 45 3.78 20.43 -3.33
CA GLY A 45 3.14 21.61 -2.75
C GLY A 45 1.70 21.35 -2.35
N ALA A 46 0.92 20.68 -3.20
CA ALA A 46 -0.45 20.30 -2.90
C ALA A 46 -0.56 19.31 -1.73
N PHE A 47 0.38 18.35 -1.60
CA PHE A 47 0.41 17.46 -0.44
C PHE A 47 0.76 18.20 0.86
N HIS A 48 1.67 19.17 0.78
CA HIS A 48 2.01 20.01 1.92
C HIS A 48 0.79 20.82 2.37
N LYS A 49 0.11 21.49 1.43
CA LYS A 49 -1.12 22.23 1.73
C LYS A 49 -2.23 21.34 2.26
N LEU A 50 -2.42 20.15 1.69
CA LEU A 50 -3.39 19.17 2.18
C LEU A 50 -3.14 18.80 3.65
N LYS A 51 -1.87 18.66 4.06
CA LYS A 51 -1.51 18.46 5.47
C LYS A 51 -1.85 19.67 6.32
N GLU A 52 -1.54 20.88 5.86
CA GLU A 52 -1.91 22.12 6.57
C GLU A 52 -3.42 22.22 6.75
N ASP A 53 -4.20 21.95 5.69
CA ASP A 53 -5.65 22.00 5.71
C ASP A 53 -6.24 21.01 6.72
N VAL A 54 -5.71 19.78 6.80
CA VAL A 54 -6.11 18.79 7.83
C VAL A 54 -5.78 19.28 9.24
N GLN A 55 -4.60 19.86 9.44
CA GLN A 55 -4.15 20.33 10.76
C GLN A 55 -4.77 21.66 11.19
N ALA A 56 -5.35 22.40 10.25
CA ALA A 56 -6.05 23.66 10.48
C ALA A 56 -7.51 23.46 10.91
N GLN A 57 -8.07 22.25 10.78
CA GLN A 57 -9.46 21.98 11.16
C GLN A 57 -9.68 22.22 12.67
N GLU A 58 -10.75 22.95 12.99
CA GLU A 58 -11.15 23.28 14.37
C GLU A 58 -12.09 22.23 14.98
N ASP A 59 -12.50 21.23 14.20
CA ASP A 59 -13.40 20.14 14.58
C ASP A 59 -12.69 18.77 14.57
N GLY A 60 -13.42 17.75 15.04
CA GLY A 60 -12.98 16.35 15.01
C GLY A 60 -11.70 16.09 15.83
N ILE A 61 -10.85 15.19 15.34
CA ILE A 61 -9.58 14.87 16.01
C ILE A 61 -8.54 16.00 15.93
N ALA A 62 -8.59 16.83 14.88
CA ALA A 62 -7.66 17.94 14.66
C ALA A 62 -7.78 19.02 15.74
N ALA A 63 -9.01 19.28 16.21
CA ALA A 63 -9.31 20.14 17.35
C ALA A 63 -8.55 19.75 18.65
N ARG A 64 -8.22 18.46 18.78
CA ARG A 64 -7.58 17.89 19.99
C ARG A 64 -6.10 17.64 19.81
N ASN A 65 -5.71 17.11 18.65
CA ASN A 65 -4.34 16.72 18.36
C ASN A 65 -4.07 16.74 16.85
N LYS A 66 -3.31 17.74 16.40
CA LYS A 66 -2.98 17.96 14.98
C LYS A 66 -2.09 16.86 14.38
N ASP A 67 -1.17 16.30 15.15
CA ASP A 67 -0.30 15.23 14.66
C ASP A 67 -1.08 13.92 14.51
N GLN A 68 -1.92 13.62 15.50
CA GLN A 68 -2.82 12.48 15.42
C GLN A 68 -3.83 12.62 14.28
N ALA A 69 -4.34 13.84 14.03
CA ALA A 69 -5.23 14.11 12.91
C ALA A 69 -4.58 13.76 11.57
N TRP A 70 -3.31 14.15 11.38
CA TRP A 70 -2.57 13.76 10.19
C TRP A 70 -2.41 12.24 10.06
N VAL A 71 -2.06 11.54 11.15
CA VAL A 71 -1.96 10.08 11.16
C VAL A 71 -3.29 9.42 10.80
N VAL A 72 -4.41 9.91 11.37
CA VAL A 72 -5.76 9.41 11.09
C VAL A 72 -6.14 9.65 9.63
N PHE A 73 -5.87 10.85 9.12
CA PHE A 73 -6.11 11.21 7.73
C PHE A 73 -5.36 10.29 6.76
N VAL A 74 -4.07 10.04 7.00
CA VAL A 74 -3.26 9.15 6.15
C VAL A 74 -3.79 7.70 6.19
N ASN A 75 -4.27 7.21 7.34
CA ASN A 75 -4.89 5.89 7.42
C ASN A 75 -6.19 5.81 6.59
N ARG A 76 -7.03 6.87 6.60
CA ARG A 76 -8.24 6.97 5.78
C ARG A 76 -7.89 7.01 4.29
N ALA A 77 -6.91 7.82 3.91
CA ALA A 77 -6.40 7.91 2.55
C ALA A 77 -5.87 6.55 2.05
N ALA A 78 -5.14 5.81 2.90
CA ALA A 78 -4.62 4.49 2.56
C ALA A 78 -5.74 3.45 2.35
N HIS A 79 -6.78 3.49 3.18
CA HIS A 79 -7.97 2.66 2.96
C HIS A 79 -8.68 3.03 1.65
N ARG A 80 -8.89 4.32 1.38
CA ARG A 80 -9.49 4.81 0.13
C ARG A 80 -8.68 4.38 -1.09
N PHE A 81 -7.35 4.47 -1.03
CA PHE A 81 -6.45 3.94 -2.07
C PHE A 81 -6.63 2.43 -2.27
N TYR A 82 -6.63 1.64 -1.19
CA TYR A 82 -6.83 0.20 -1.27
C TYR A 82 -8.19 -0.15 -1.90
N THR A 83 -9.28 0.54 -1.51
CA THR A 83 -10.61 0.35 -2.11
C THR A 83 -10.62 0.72 -3.60
N TRP A 84 -10.03 1.85 -3.97
CA TRP A 84 -9.94 2.30 -5.36
C TRP A 84 -9.16 1.30 -6.23
N VAL A 85 -7.97 0.87 -5.82
CA VAL A 85 -7.18 -0.10 -6.59
C VAL A 85 -7.78 -1.51 -6.58
N SER A 86 -8.56 -1.88 -5.55
CA SER A 86 -9.23 -3.19 -5.50
C SER A 86 -10.54 -3.24 -6.28
N SER A 87 -11.03 -2.10 -6.77
CA SER A 87 -12.31 -2.00 -7.47
C SER A 87 -12.26 -2.52 -8.91
N ALA A 88 -13.41 -2.89 -9.46
CA ALA A 88 -13.52 -3.37 -10.82
C ALA A 88 -13.50 -2.20 -11.80
N TRP A 89 -12.42 -2.05 -12.56
CA TRP A 89 -12.32 -1.04 -13.62
C TRP A 89 -12.77 -1.59 -14.97
N PRO A 90 -13.34 -0.76 -15.86
CA PRO A 90 -13.66 -1.16 -17.21
C PRO A 90 -12.40 -1.64 -17.96
N THR A 91 -12.46 -2.83 -18.55
CA THR A 91 -11.35 -3.42 -19.33
C THR A 91 -11.08 -2.70 -20.65
N SER A 92 -11.93 -1.75 -21.05
CA SER A 92 -11.92 -1.09 -22.36
C SER A 92 -11.12 0.22 -22.42
N VAL A 93 -10.58 0.72 -21.30
CA VAL A 93 -9.86 2.00 -21.27
C VAL A 93 -8.35 1.75 -21.22
N PRO A 94 -7.60 2.03 -22.30
CA PRO A 94 -6.14 1.99 -22.25
C PRO A 94 -5.64 3.18 -21.41
N GLY A 95 -5.07 2.88 -20.25
CA GLY A 95 -4.42 3.87 -19.37
C GLY A 95 -5.38 4.72 -18.54
N LEU A 96 -4.80 5.52 -17.64
CA LEU A 96 -5.54 6.47 -16.82
C LEU A 96 -5.89 7.72 -17.64
N ASN A 97 -7.15 8.13 -17.58
CA ASN A 97 -7.62 9.43 -18.05
C ASN A 97 -8.13 10.26 -16.86
N GLU A 98 -8.51 11.51 -17.12
CA GLU A 98 -9.03 12.42 -16.08
C GLU A 98 -10.20 11.80 -15.29
N THR A 99 -11.13 11.11 -15.96
CA THR A 99 -12.29 10.47 -15.32
C THR A 99 -11.89 9.40 -14.30
N MET A 100 -10.79 8.69 -14.53
CA MET A 100 -10.29 7.64 -13.63
C MET A 100 -9.41 8.18 -12.50
N MET A 101 -9.00 9.45 -12.55
CA MET A 101 -8.09 10.02 -11.55
C MET A 101 -8.77 10.13 -10.19
N PRO A 102 -8.20 9.53 -9.12
CA PRO A 102 -8.81 9.60 -7.80
C PRO A 102 -8.61 10.98 -7.15
N PRO A 103 -9.26 11.25 -6.01
CA PRO A 103 -9.01 12.42 -5.16
C PRO A 103 -7.55 12.55 -4.68
N LEU A 104 -7.15 13.77 -4.27
CA LEU A 104 -5.75 14.12 -3.94
C LEU A 104 -5.15 13.29 -2.80
N ASP A 105 -5.94 12.90 -1.79
CA ASP A 105 -5.50 12.06 -0.68
C ASP A 105 -5.06 10.66 -1.14
N ILE A 106 -5.77 10.10 -2.13
CA ILE A 106 -5.42 8.82 -2.74
C ILE A 106 -4.18 8.95 -3.62
N ILE A 107 -4.06 10.05 -4.38
CA ILE A 107 -2.86 10.35 -5.18
C ILE A 107 -1.62 10.45 -4.28
N MET A 108 -1.74 11.06 -3.09
CA MET A 108 -0.66 11.13 -2.10
C MET A 108 -0.18 9.76 -1.65
N VAL A 109 -1.09 8.84 -1.35
CA VAL A 109 -0.74 7.46 -0.96
C VAL A 109 -0.10 6.72 -2.13
N TRP A 110 -0.67 6.85 -3.33
CA TRP A 110 -0.14 6.24 -4.54
C TRP A 110 1.29 6.73 -4.84
N HIS A 111 1.52 8.05 -4.78
CA HIS A 111 2.85 8.65 -4.92
C HIS A 111 3.84 8.08 -3.90
N SER A 112 3.45 8.05 -2.62
CA SER A 112 4.30 7.52 -1.55
C SER A 112 4.65 6.03 -1.75
N TYR A 113 3.73 5.25 -2.31
CA TYR A 113 3.96 3.84 -2.59
C TYR A 113 4.93 3.64 -3.77
N LEU A 114 4.84 4.49 -4.81
CA LEU A 114 5.79 4.48 -5.94
C LEU A 114 7.23 4.82 -5.53
N LEU A 115 7.44 5.50 -4.41
CA LEU A 115 8.77 5.70 -3.82
C LEU A 115 9.43 4.40 -3.31
N ASN A 116 8.66 3.31 -3.27
CA ASN A 116 9.13 1.95 -2.94
C ASN A 116 8.98 1.05 -4.18
N PRO A 117 9.70 1.32 -5.29
CA PRO A 117 9.42 0.72 -6.60
C PRO A 117 9.50 -0.80 -6.62
N ARG A 118 10.39 -1.38 -5.80
CA ARG A 118 10.52 -2.84 -5.65
C ARG A 118 9.24 -3.47 -5.06
N ALA A 119 8.76 -2.92 -3.94
CA ALA A 119 7.56 -3.41 -3.28
C ALA A 119 6.32 -3.20 -4.15
N TYR A 120 6.20 -2.02 -4.75
CA TYR A 120 5.11 -1.69 -5.68
C TYR A 120 5.07 -2.67 -6.86
N TYR A 121 6.21 -2.87 -7.53
CA TYR A 121 6.30 -3.78 -8.67
C TYR A 121 5.96 -5.20 -8.26
N GLU A 122 6.51 -5.69 -7.16
CA GLU A 122 6.23 -7.04 -6.65
C GLU A 122 4.74 -7.24 -6.36
N ASP A 123 4.10 -6.33 -5.63
CA ASP A 123 2.68 -6.41 -5.33
C ASP A 123 1.79 -6.34 -6.59
N SER A 124 2.25 -5.67 -7.64
CA SER A 124 1.56 -5.63 -8.94
C SER A 124 1.64 -6.97 -9.72
N VAL A 125 2.57 -7.87 -9.39
CA VAL A 125 2.81 -9.12 -10.16
C VAL A 125 2.71 -10.40 -9.33
N ARG A 126 2.73 -10.33 -8.00
CA ARG A 126 2.79 -11.51 -7.12
C ARG A 126 1.52 -12.35 -7.10
N MET A 127 0.37 -11.75 -7.39
CA MET A 127 -0.93 -12.42 -7.38
C MET A 127 -1.78 -12.09 -8.62
N GLY A 128 -2.75 -12.96 -8.91
CA GLY A 128 -3.77 -12.74 -9.95
C GLY A 128 -5.01 -12.02 -9.46
N THR A 129 -4.88 -11.03 -8.56
CA THR A 129 -6.02 -10.28 -8.00
C THR A 129 -6.30 -9.01 -8.81
N THR A 130 -7.54 -8.48 -8.71
CA THR A 130 -7.90 -7.16 -9.26
C THR A 130 -6.94 -6.08 -8.77
N TYR A 131 -6.61 -6.10 -7.47
CA TYR A 131 -5.61 -5.21 -6.88
C TYR A 131 -4.26 -5.25 -7.62
N SER A 132 -3.69 -6.45 -7.83
CA SER A 132 -2.39 -6.59 -8.50
C SER A 132 -2.46 -6.12 -9.96
N ALA A 133 -3.54 -6.46 -10.66
CA ALA A 133 -3.77 -6.05 -12.04
C ALA A 133 -3.88 -4.52 -12.18
N ASN A 134 -4.63 -3.88 -11.28
CA ASN A 134 -4.81 -2.43 -11.27
C ASN A 134 -3.53 -1.69 -10.88
N LEU A 135 -2.76 -2.19 -9.90
CA LEU A 135 -1.43 -1.63 -9.59
C LEU A 135 -0.52 -1.64 -10.82
N ARG A 136 -0.55 -2.72 -11.60
CA ARG A 136 0.22 -2.85 -12.84
C ARG A 136 -0.27 -1.85 -13.90
N ALA A 137 -1.58 -1.67 -14.02
CA ALA A 137 -2.16 -0.72 -14.96
C ALA A 137 -1.79 0.74 -14.64
N ILE A 138 -1.60 1.07 -13.35
CA ILE A 138 -1.22 2.41 -12.88
C ILE A 138 0.24 2.49 -12.43
N GLN A 139 1.11 1.61 -12.93
CA GLN A 139 2.53 1.58 -12.51
C GLN A 139 3.29 2.89 -12.79
N GLU A 140 2.79 3.69 -13.73
CA GLU A 140 3.32 4.99 -14.08
C GLU A 140 2.30 6.07 -13.71
N MET A 141 2.67 6.97 -12.80
CA MET A 141 1.84 8.12 -12.47
C MET A 141 1.88 9.13 -13.64
N PRO A 142 0.74 9.49 -14.26
CA PRO A 142 0.69 10.46 -15.33
C PRO A 142 0.85 11.87 -14.73
N LEU A 143 2.08 12.24 -14.37
CA LEU A 143 2.39 13.39 -13.54
C LEU A 143 1.86 14.71 -14.13
N SER A 144 1.93 14.89 -15.45
CA SER A 144 1.37 16.06 -16.13
C SER A 144 -0.14 16.16 -15.97
N LEU A 145 -0.86 15.03 -16.08
CA LEU A 145 -2.31 14.98 -15.84
C LEU A 145 -2.62 15.25 -14.36
N VAL A 146 -1.87 14.66 -13.43
CA VAL A 146 -2.06 14.95 -12.00
C VAL A 146 -1.88 16.43 -11.70
N SER A 147 -0.81 17.03 -12.23
CA SER A 147 -0.48 18.44 -12.04
C SER A 147 -1.46 19.39 -12.72
N SER A 148 -2.16 18.98 -13.78
CA SER A 148 -3.20 19.79 -14.41
C SER A 148 -4.49 19.84 -13.59
N LEU A 149 -4.64 18.95 -12.59
CA LEU A 149 -5.78 18.88 -11.68
C LEU A 149 -5.54 19.68 -10.37
N ILE A 150 -4.45 20.42 -10.31
CA ILE A 150 -4.03 21.22 -9.15
C ILE A 150 -3.84 22.66 -9.62
N ASP A 151 -4.43 23.60 -8.89
CA ASP A 151 -4.26 25.02 -9.16
C ASP A 151 -2.79 25.44 -8.98
N SER A 152 -2.27 26.21 -9.94
CA SER A 152 -0.85 26.58 -9.95
C SER A 152 -0.44 27.58 -8.87
N GLN A 153 -1.38 28.34 -8.30
CA GLN A 153 -1.12 29.39 -7.33
C GLN A 153 -1.55 28.96 -5.93
N SER A 154 -2.80 28.51 -5.78
CA SER A 154 -3.31 28.08 -4.47
C SER A 154 -2.81 26.70 -4.05
N LEU A 155 -2.35 25.88 -5.00
CA LEU A 155 -1.94 24.48 -4.80
C LEU A 155 -3.10 23.59 -4.31
N GLU A 156 -4.34 24.04 -4.46
CA GLU A 156 -5.53 23.26 -4.15
C GLU A 156 -5.92 22.35 -5.31
N ALA A 157 -6.53 21.20 -5.01
CA ALA A 157 -7.10 20.35 -6.03
C ALA A 157 -8.30 21.06 -6.69
N LEU A 158 -8.33 21.07 -8.02
CA LEU A 158 -9.45 21.61 -8.77
C LEU A 158 -10.71 20.74 -8.56
N PRO A 159 -11.92 21.35 -8.54
CA PRO A 159 -13.16 20.59 -8.47
C PRO A 159 -13.24 19.52 -9.58
N PRO A 160 -13.69 18.29 -9.27
CA PRO A 160 -13.80 17.24 -10.28
C PRO A 160 -14.93 17.54 -11.26
N SER A 161 -14.82 17.00 -12.48
CA SER A 161 -15.97 16.86 -13.37
C SER A 161 -17.00 15.89 -12.79
N SER A 162 -18.26 16.02 -13.21
CA SER A 162 -19.36 15.14 -12.81
C SER A 162 -19.04 13.67 -13.12
N GLU A 163 -18.39 13.42 -14.26
CA GLU A 163 -17.99 12.10 -14.72
C GLU A 163 -16.91 11.51 -13.83
N ARG A 164 -15.88 12.29 -13.48
CA ARG A 164 -14.79 11.85 -12.59
C ARG A 164 -15.30 11.53 -11.19
N GLN A 165 -16.15 12.40 -10.64
CA GLN A 165 -16.78 12.18 -9.35
C GLN A 165 -17.65 10.92 -9.37
N ARG A 166 -18.56 10.80 -10.35
CA ARG A 166 -19.46 9.65 -10.49
C ARG A 166 -18.68 8.35 -10.64
N PHE A 167 -17.66 8.32 -11.50
CA PHE A 167 -16.86 7.13 -11.72
C PHE A 167 -16.24 6.62 -10.42
N PHE A 168 -15.63 7.51 -9.64
CA PHE A 168 -15.05 7.15 -8.35
C PHE A 168 -16.10 6.65 -7.36
N GLU A 169 -17.21 7.37 -7.20
CA GLU A 169 -18.24 7.07 -6.21
C GLU A 169 -19.01 5.78 -6.53
N GLU A 170 -19.32 5.52 -7.81
CA GLU A 170 -19.99 4.28 -8.24
C GLU A 170 -19.08 3.05 -8.13
N THR A 171 -17.79 3.23 -8.40
CA THR A 171 -16.82 2.13 -8.44
C THR A 171 -16.30 1.76 -7.05
N THR A 172 -16.19 2.74 -6.14
CA THR A 172 -15.64 2.54 -4.79
C THR A 172 -16.69 2.53 -3.69
N TYR A 173 -17.89 3.09 -3.94
CA TYR A 173 -18.90 3.39 -2.93
C TYR A 173 -18.42 4.34 -1.82
N LEU A 174 -17.36 5.11 -2.09
CA LEU A 174 -16.82 6.15 -1.20
C LEU A 174 -17.04 7.52 -1.82
N THR A 175 -17.22 8.55 -1.00
CA THR A 175 -17.38 9.94 -1.48
C THR A 175 -16.11 10.42 -2.17
N PHE A 176 -16.22 11.20 -3.25
CA PHE A 176 -15.04 11.80 -3.89
C PHE A 176 -14.38 12.85 -2.97
N SER A 177 -15.16 13.54 -2.14
CA SER A 177 -14.66 14.54 -1.20
C SER A 177 -13.55 13.99 -0.29
N VAL A 178 -12.50 14.79 -0.12
CA VAL A 178 -11.38 14.47 0.75
C VAL A 178 -11.82 14.63 2.22
N PRO A 179 -11.68 13.59 3.07
CA PRO A 179 -12.19 13.62 4.45
C PRO A 179 -11.22 14.39 5.37
N LEU A 180 -11.22 15.73 5.31
CA LEU A 180 -10.33 16.58 6.11
C LEU A 180 -10.61 16.50 7.62
N ILE A 181 -11.88 16.28 8.00
CA ILE A 181 -12.31 16.15 9.39
C ILE A 181 -12.64 14.67 9.65
N THR A 182 -12.19 14.15 10.79
CA THR A 182 -12.60 12.83 11.27
C THR A 182 -13.25 12.95 12.64
N GLU A 183 -14.51 12.54 12.73
CA GLU A 183 -15.31 12.53 13.93
C GLU A 183 -15.29 11.16 14.64
N MET A 184 -15.75 11.12 15.89
CA MET A 184 -15.89 9.87 16.67
C MET A 184 -17.01 8.96 16.16
N SER A 185 -17.94 9.53 15.38
CA SER A 185 -19.05 8.88 14.69
C SER A 185 -18.60 8.20 13.39
N ASP A 186 -17.47 8.61 12.81
CA ASP A 186 -17.00 8.08 11.54
C ASP A 186 -16.59 6.61 11.66
N THR A 187 -17.15 5.79 10.78
CA THR A 187 -16.87 4.36 10.70
C THR A 187 -16.34 3.94 9.33
N MET A 188 -15.85 2.71 9.28
CA MET A 188 -15.48 2.00 8.06
C MET A 188 -16.01 0.57 8.12
N THR A 189 -16.02 -0.08 6.95
CA THR A 189 -16.36 -1.50 6.84
C THR A 189 -15.10 -2.35 6.85
N LEU A 190 -15.11 -3.44 7.63
CA LEU A 190 -14.01 -4.39 7.69
C LEU A 190 -14.53 -5.82 7.86
N ASP A 191 -13.93 -6.77 7.14
CA ASP A 191 -14.26 -8.18 7.30
C ASP A 191 -13.66 -8.72 8.60
N CYS A 192 -14.47 -9.45 9.37
CA CYS A 192 -13.95 -10.13 10.56
C CYS A 192 -12.96 -11.22 10.14
N PRO A 193 -11.74 -11.27 10.70
CA PRO A 193 -10.76 -12.31 10.35
C PRO A 193 -11.24 -13.73 10.72
N ILE A 194 -12.19 -13.85 11.65
CA ILE A 194 -12.61 -15.13 12.22
C ILE A 194 -13.83 -15.70 11.48
N CYS A 195 -14.88 -14.88 11.27
CA CYS A 195 -16.12 -15.33 10.64
C CYS A 195 -16.36 -14.77 9.22
N LYS A 196 -15.48 -13.90 8.70
CA LYS A 196 -15.60 -13.19 7.41
C LYS A 196 -16.85 -12.32 7.21
N GLN A 197 -17.68 -12.17 8.23
CA GLN A 197 -18.79 -11.22 8.16
C GLN A 197 -18.28 -9.79 8.20
N LYS A 198 -18.95 -8.93 7.43
CA LYS A 198 -18.67 -7.49 7.37
C LYS A 198 -19.06 -6.83 8.69
N ASN A 199 -18.19 -5.96 9.18
CA ASN A 199 -18.45 -5.09 10.33
C ASN A 199 -18.54 -3.68 9.80
N HIS A 200 -19.70 -3.05 9.90
CA HIS A 200 -19.96 -1.72 9.34
C HIS A 200 -19.72 -0.60 10.36
N LEU A 201 -19.49 -0.95 11.63
CA LEU A 201 -19.38 -0.03 12.76
C LEU A 201 -17.94 0.08 13.29
N VAL A 202 -16.93 -0.28 12.49
CA VAL A 202 -15.53 -0.15 12.89
C VAL A 202 -15.17 1.33 12.90
N LYS A 203 -14.90 1.90 14.08
CA LYS A 203 -14.57 3.32 14.21
C LYS A 203 -13.16 3.63 13.72
N TRP A 204 -12.99 4.77 13.07
CA TRP A 204 -11.64 5.28 12.75
C TRP A 204 -10.87 5.65 14.00
N ILE A 205 -11.54 6.31 14.94
CA ILE A 205 -10.99 6.80 16.20
C ILE A 205 -11.93 6.50 17.37
N ALA A 206 -11.36 6.29 18.53
CA ALA A 206 -12.06 6.03 19.78
C ALA A 206 -11.32 6.67 20.97
N MET A 207 -12.07 6.97 22.04
CA MET A 207 -11.55 7.64 23.24
C MET A 207 -10.53 6.80 24.01
N ASP A 208 -10.61 5.48 23.89
CA ASP A 208 -9.73 4.49 24.53
C ASP A 208 -8.54 4.06 23.66
N ASP A 209 -8.31 4.77 22.55
CA ASP A 209 -7.26 4.50 21.57
C ASP A 209 -7.42 3.19 20.77
N LYS A 210 -8.64 2.63 20.75
CA LYS A 210 -8.96 1.36 20.05
C LYS A 210 -9.52 1.53 18.62
N GLY A 211 -9.57 2.75 18.08
CA GLY A 211 -9.99 2.99 16.69
C GLY A 211 -9.02 2.41 15.65
N PHE A 212 -9.49 2.19 14.42
CA PHE A 212 -8.69 1.57 13.35
C PHE A 212 -7.43 2.35 12.99
N ALA A 213 -7.48 3.68 13.04
CA ALA A 213 -6.34 4.55 12.79
C ALA A 213 -5.48 4.80 14.04
N GLN A 214 -5.71 4.06 15.13
CA GLN A 214 -4.99 4.20 16.39
C GLN A 214 -4.13 2.97 16.70
N THR A 215 -3.22 3.11 17.67
CA THR A 215 -2.16 2.12 17.93
C THR A 215 -2.69 0.84 18.57
N LYS A 216 -3.75 0.93 19.38
CA LYS A 216 -4.31 -0.19 20.14
C LYS A 216 -5.59 -0.75 19.51
N PHE A 217 -5.69 -0.68 18.17
CA PHE A 217 -6.89 -1.11 17.45
C PHE A 217 -7.40 -2.47 17.93
N GLU A 218 -8.65 -2.47 18.36
CA GLU A 218 -9.36 -3.64 18.81
C GLU A 218 -10.85 -3.44 18.50
N HIS A 219 -11.46 -4.39 17.80
CA HIS A 219 -12.87 -4.35 17.45
C HIS A 219 -13.57 -5.63 17.83
N ARG A 220 -14.79 -5.52 18.39
CA ARG A 220 -15.67 -6.65 18.65
C ARG A 220 -16.55 -6.88 17.44
N CYS A 221 -16.47 -8.07 16.85
CA CYS A 221 -17.24 -8.41 15.68
C CYS A 221 -18.76 -8.35 15.93
N GLU A 222 -19.49 -7.70 15.03
CA GLU A 222 -20.96 -7.53 15.07
C GLU A 222 -21.72 -8.85 14.92
N SER A 223 -21.11 -9.87 14.30
CA SER A 223 -21.76 -11.16 14.06
C SER A 223 -21.31 -12.25 15.03
N CYS A 224 -19.99 -12.46 15.18
CA CYS A 224 -19.47 -13.57 16.00
C CYS A 224 -19.04 -13.16 17.42
N ASN A 225 -19.14 -11.88 17.78
CA ASN A 225 -18.77 -11.30 19.07
C ASN A 225 -17.30 -11.49 19.51
N MET A 226 -16.47 -12.10 18.67
CA MET A 226 -15.04 -12.23 18.89
C MET A 226 -14.35 -10.88 18.70
N VAL A 227 -13.37 -10.63 19.55
CA VAL A 227 -12.53 -9.44 19.49
C VAL A 227 -11.34 -9.71 18.59
N PHE A 228 -11.01 -8.77 17.70
CA PHE A 228 -9.88 -8.90 16.80
C PHE A 228 -9.08 -7.59 16.66
N THR A 229 -7.81 -7.75 16.31
CA THR A 229 -6.79 -6.70 16.16
C THR A 229 -6.22 -6.72 14.74
N LYS A 230 -5.32 -5.78 14.41
CA LYS A 230 -4.59 -5.76 13.13
C LYS A 230 -3.76 -7.04 12.92
N SER A 231 -3.18 -7.59 13.99
CA SER A 231 -2.43 -8.85 13.91
C SER A 231 -3.33 -10.02 13.49
N ASN A 232 -4.55 -10.11 14.03
CA ASN A 232 -5.47 -11.19 13.65
C ASN A 232 -5.86 -11.10 12.16
N ILE A 233 -6.03 -9.88 11.64
CA ILE A 233 -6.29 -9.62 10.21
C ILE A 233 -5.09 -10.08 9.37
N GLY A 234 -3.87 -9.73 9.77
CA GLY A 234 -2.64 -10.14 9.08
C GLY A 234 -2.47 -11.66 9.00
N VAL A 235 -2.67 -12.37 10.12
CA VAL A 235 -2.59 -13.84 10.15
C VAL A 235 -3.67 -14.47 9.30
N ARG A 236 -4.90 -13.93 9.31
CA ARG A 236 -5.96 -14.42 8.44
C ARG A 236 -5.61 -14.22 6.96
N ARG A 237 -5.11 -13.04 6.59
CA ARG A 237 -4.66 -12.75 5.23
C ARG A 237 -3.56 -13.72 4.78
N PHE A 238 -2.59 -14.00 5.64
CA PHE A 238 -1.57 -15.03 5.37
C PHE A 238 -2.22 -16.38 5.10
N ALA A 239 -3.13 -16.83 5.96
CA ALA A 239 -3.80 -18.11 5.78
C ALA A 239 -4.60 -18.17 4.47
N ASP A 240 -5.31 -17.09 4.12
CA ASP A 240 -6.04 -16.98 2.85
C ASP A 240 -5.07 -17.07 1.64
N GLU A 241 -3.96 -16.34 1.65
CA GLU A 241 -2.97 -16.35 0.56
C GLU A 241 -2.30 -17.73 0.41
N VAL A 242 -1.85 -18.34 1.51
CA VAL A 242 -1.26 -19.69 1.52
C VAL A 242 -2.26 -20.73 1.02
N THR A 243 -3.51 -20.63 1.45
CA THR A 243 -4.54 -21.60 1.07
C THR A 243 -4.93 -21.44 -0.40
N LEU A 244 -5.00 -20.20 -0.89
CA LEU A 244 -5.25 -19.93 -2.30
C LEU A 244 -4.15 -20.52 -3.21
N ARG A 245 -2.89 -20.51 -2.76
CA ARG A 245 -1.78 -21.14 -3.49
C ARG A 245 -1.99 -22.64 -3.68
N ARG A 246 -2.60 -23.33 -2.70
CA ARG A 246 -2.88 -24.78 -2.74
C ARG A 246 -3.85 -25.20 -3.84
N THR A 247 -4.60 -24.25 -4.41
CA THR A 247 -5.46 -24.53 -5.58
C THR A 247 -4.71 -24.44 -6.92
N GLY A 248 -3.38 -24.27 -6.90
CA GLY A 248 -2.56 -24.03 -8.09
C GLY A 248 -2.61 -22.60 -8.63
N ARG A 249 -3.25 -21.66 -7.91
CA ARG A 249 -3.26 -20.24 -8.30
C ARG A 249 -1.90 -19.60 -8.04
N LYS A 250 -1.53 -18.64 -8.90
CA LYS A 250 -0.33 -17.83 -8.74
C LYS A 250 -0.45 -16.93 -7.50
N VAL A 251 0.27 -17.31 -6.44
CA VAL A 251 0.42 -16.54 -5.20
C VAL A 251 1.85 -16.68 -4.72
N TYR A 252 2.56 -15.55 -4.64
CA TYR A 252 3.86 -15.45 -4.00
C TYR A 252 3.76 -14.61 -2.73
N ILE A 253 4.50 -15.03 -1.69
CA ILE A 253 4.61 -14.28 -0.45
C ILE A 253 5.31 -12.95 -0.74
N SER A 254 4.85 -11.86 -0.13
CA SER A 254 5.48 -10.56 -0.28
C SER A 254 6.98 -10.60 0.03
N GLU A 255 7.76 -9.85 -0.77
CA GLU A 255 9.22 -9.72 -0.69
C GLU A 255 10.02 -10.99 -1.04
N THR A 256 9.41 -11.97 -1.73
CA THR A 256 10.08 -13.23 -2.12
C THR A 256 10.22 -13.41 -3.62
N LEU A 257 9.43 -12.70 -4.42
CA LEU A 257 9.34 -12.95 -5.86
C LEU A 257 10.47 -12.32 -6.67
N LEU A 258 11.00 -11.19 -6.22
CA LEU A 258 12.03 -10.44 -6.94
C LEU A 258 13.43 -10.83 -6.45
N ASP A 259 14.35 -11.04 -7.38
CA ASP A 259 15.77 -11.21 -7.04
C ASP A 259 16.29 -9.94 -6.34
N PRO A 260 16.96 -10.05 -5.16
CA PRO A 260 17.46 -8.90 -4.41
C PRO A 260 18.44 -8.00 -5.18
N ARG A 261 19.21 -8.55 -6.12
CA ARG A 261 20.28 -7.84 -6.83
C ARG A 261 19.79 -7.26 -8.16
N THR A 262 19.02 -8.02 -8.91
CA THR A 262 18.60 -7.63 -10.27
C THR A 262 17.21 -6.99 -10.29
N GLY A 263 16.38 -7.22 -9.27
CA GLY A 263 14.98 -6.79 -9.26
C GLY A 263 14.09 -7.55 -10.25
N THR A 264 14.61 -8.57 -10.93
CA THR A 264 13.85 -9.37 -11.88
C THR A 264 13.06 -10.47 -11.16
N MET A 265 11.90 -10.85 -11.71
CA MET A 265 11.12 -11.96 -11.17
C MET A 265 11.90 -13.28 -11.21
N ASN A 266 11.96 -13.98 -10.08
CA ASN A 266 12.54 -15.31 -9.95
C ASN A 266 11.57 -16.24 -9.21
N THR A 267 10.64 -16.81 -9.96
CA THR A 267 9.59 -17.69 -9.40
C THR A 267 10.17 -18.96 -8.78
N LYS A 268 11.25 -19.51 -9.35
CA LYS A 268 11.92 -20.72 -8.85
C LYS A 268 12.51 -20.50 -7.46
N GLU A 269 13.22 -19.40 -7.25
CA GLU A 269 13.77 -19.09 -5.94
C GLU A 269 12.68 -18.72 -4.93
N ALA A 270 11.63 -18.01 -5.36
CA ALA A 270 10.49 -17.71 -4.50
C ALA A 270 9.79 -19.00 -4.00
N ASP A 271 9.57 -19.97 -4.90
CA ASP A 271 8.98 -21.26 -4.57
C ASP A 271 9.91 -22.08 -3.66
N ALA A 272 11.22 -22.10 -3.95
CA ALA A 272 12.22 -22.79 -3.14
C ALA A 272 12.32 -22.18 -1.73
N PHE A 273 12.36 -20.85 -1.62
CA PHE A 273 12.37 -20.14 -0.35
C PHE A 273 11.11 -20.44 0.45
N THR A 274 9.94 -20.38 -0.19
CA THR A 274 8.67 -20.67 0.50
C THR A 274 8.65 -22.12 1.00
N LYS A 275 9.10 -23.09 0.20
CA LYS A 275 9.21 -24.49 0.63
C LYS A 275 10.11 -24.65 1.86
N ARG A 276 11.25 -23.94 1.91
CA ARG A 276 12.15 -23.96 3.08
C ARG A 276 11.48 -23.35 4.32
N VAL A 277 10.86 -22.19 4.17
CA VAL A 277 10.28 -21.43 5.30
C VAL A 277 8.99 -22.06 5.82
N PHE A 278 8.25 -22.79 4.99
CA PHE A 278 6.99 -23.42 5.36
C PHE A 278 7.13 -24.87 5.82
N GLN A 279 8.32 -25.47 5.79
CA GLN A 279 8.51 -26.88 6.13
C GLN A 279 7.81 -27.31 7.43
N TYR A 280 7.97 -26.55 8.52
CA TYR A 280 7.29 -26.88 9.79
C TYR A 280 5.77 -26.71 9.72
N LEU A 281 5.28 -25.75 8.93
CA LEU A 281 3.85 -25.57 8.68
C LEU A 281 3.28 -26.70 7.82
N ASP A 282 4.05 -27.19 6.84
CA ASP A 282 3.69 -28.34 5.99
C ASP A 282 3.53 -29.58 6.86
N ASP A 283 4.51 -29.88 7.72
CA ASP A 283 4.49 -31.03 8.62
C ASP A 283 3.31 -30.99 9.60
N ARG A 284 2.96 -29.79 10.09
CA ARG A 284 1.96 -29.60 11.14
C ARG A 284 0.53 -29.43 10.63
N PHE A 285 0.35 -28.82 9.47
CA PHE A 285 -0.95 -28.40 8.95
C PHE A 285 -1.24 -28.92 7.53
N HIS A 286 -0.31 -29.67 6.91
CA HIS A 286 -0.46 -30.26 5.58
C HIS A 286 -0.82 -29.23 4.50
N ILE A 287 -0.19 -28.04 4.56
CA ILE A 287 -0.46 -26.93 3.63
C ILE A 287 0.23 -27.10 2.27
N ASP A 288 1.05 -28.13 2.09
CA ASP A 288 1.65 -28.55 0.83
C ASP A 288 0.69 -29.39 -0.04
N THR A 289 -0.39 -29.91 0.56
CA THR A 289 -1.37 -30.74 -0.12
C THR A 289 -2.33 -29.87 -0.96
N PRO A 290 -2.48 -30.16 -2.27
CA PRO A 290 -3.43 -29.46 -3.13
C PRO A 290 -4.87 -29.59 -2.64
N ILE A 291 -5.67 -28.55 -2.85
CA ILE A 291 -7.10 -28.53 -2.48
C ILE A 291 -7.95 -28.01 -3.63
N PRO A 292 -9.23 -28.40 -3.71
CA PRO A 292 -10.13 -27.83 -4.69
C PRO A 292 -10.56 -26.40 -4.28
N PRO A 293 -10.96 -25.54 -5.24
CA PRO A 293 -11.26 -24.12 -4.96
C PRO A 293 -12.38 -23.86 -3.94
N GLU A 294 -13.36 -24.77 -3.83
CA GLU A 294 -14.48 -24.68 -2.90
C GLU A 294 -14.06 -24.80 -1.42
N ASP A 295 -12.92 -25.44 -1.15
CA ASP A 295 -12.43 -25.67 0.21
C ASP A 295 -11.58 -24.52 0.75
N VAL A 296 -11.24 -23.53 -0.09
CA VAL A 296 -10.30 -22.46 0.25
C VAL A 296 -10.70 -21.73 1.53
N GLU A 297 -11.98 -21.34 1.66
CA GLU A 297 -12.44 -20.58 2.82
C GLU A 297 -12.37 -21.42 4.11
N THR A 298 -12.81 -22.67 4.04
CA THR A 298 -12.80 -23.60 5.19
C THR A 298 -11.37 -23.91 5.63
N MET A 299 -10.48 -24.22 4.68
CA MET A 299 -9.08 -24.55 4.94
C MET A 299 -8.30 -23.35 5.46
N ALA A 300 -8.53 -22.15 4.91
CA ALA A 300 -7.90 -20.93 5.40
C ALA A 300 -8.32 -20.63 6.84
N LYS A 301 -9.60 -20.82 7.17
CA LYS A 301 -10.11 -20.68 8.55
C LYS A 301 -9.46 -21.70 9.49
N GLN A 302 -9.30 -22.96 9.06
CA GLN A 302 -8.63 -23.99 9.86
C GLN A 302 -7.17 -23.65 10.11
N LEU A 303 -6.43 -23.24 9.08
CA LEU A 303 -5.03 -22.82 9.21
C LEU A 303 -4.89 -21.61 10.15
N ALA A 304 -5.71 -20.57 9.96
CA ALA A 304 -5.69 -19.40 10.84
C ALA A 304 -6.03 -19.76 12.30
N SER A 305 -6.95 -20.70 12.50
CA SER A 305 -7.31 -21.20 13.84
C SER A 305 -6.17 -22.04 14.45
N GLY A 306 -5.48 -22.86 13.66
CA GLY A 306 -4.28 -23.60 14.08
C GLY A 306 -3.12 -22.67 14.46
N LEU A 307 -3.02 -21.52 13.81
CA LEU A 307 -2.11 -20.43 14.16
C LEU A 307 -2.64 -19.54 15.29
N GLN A 308 -3.81 -19.86 15.84
CA GLN A 308 -4.51 -19.10 16.89
C GLN A 308 -4.75 -17.62 16.54
N TYR A 309 -4.76 -17.27 15.25
CA TYR A 309 -4.81 -15.90 14.76
C TYR A 309 -3.70 -14.99 15.33
N LYS A 310 -2.57 -15.53 15.79
CA LYS A 310 -1.48 -14.78 16.44
C LYS A 310 -0.23 -14.72 15.58
N TYR A 311 0.33 -13.51 15.46
CA TYR A 311 1.56 -13.30 14.70
C TYR A 311 2.74 -14.07 15.33
N GLU A 312 2.81 -14.12 16.66
CA GLU A 312 3.89 -14.77 17.40
C GLU A 312 3.92 -16.28 17.13
N THR A 313 2.74 -16.92 17.05
CA THR A 313 2.62 -18.34 16.71
C THR A 313 3.09 -18.60 15.28
N LEU A 314 2.64 -17.77 14.32
CA LEU A 314 3.08 -17.85 12.93
C LEU A 314 4.60 -17.68 12.83
N SER A 315 5.13 -16.59 13.40
CA SER A 315 6.56 -16.28 13.42
C SER A 315 7.39 -17.43 13.99
N THR A 316 6.96 -18.00 15.13
CA THR A 316 7.63 -19.15 15.75
C THR A 316 7.68 -20.34 14.80
N HIS A 317 6.58 -20.69 14.15
CA HIS A 317 6.56 -21.81 13.20
C HIS A 317 7.46 -21.57 11.98
N LEU A 318 7.45 -20.35 11.41
CA LEU A 318 8.33 -19.99 10.30
C LEU A 318 9.81 -20.07 10.70
N HIS A 319 10.15 -19.64 11.92
CA HIS A 319 11.50 -19.74 12.46
C HIS A 319 11.93 -21.18 12.71
N MET A 320 11.04 -22.05 13.18
CA MET A 320 11.35 -23.48 13.38
C MET A 320 11.74 -24.16 12.07
N SER A 321 11.13 -23.81 10.94
CA SER A 321 11.52 -24.33 9.62
C SER A 321 12.94 -23.94 9.20
N LEU A 322 13.50 -22.86 9.75
CA LEU A 322 14.83 -22.36 9.41
C LEU A 322 15.93 -22.81 10.39
N GLN A 323 15.55 -23.48 11.49
CA GLN A 323 16.54 -24.01 12.42
C GLN A 323 17.26 -25.20 11.77
N PRO A 324 18.60 -25.26 11.84
CA PRO A 324 19.33 -26.46 11.42
C PRO A 324 18.86 -27.62 12.31
N ASP A 325 18.44 -28.73 11.70
CA ASP A 325 18.14 -29.94 12.45
C ASP A 325 19.39 -30.37 13.24
N PRO A 326 19.34 -30.38 14.59
CA PRO A 326 20.49 -30.75 15.41
C PRO A 326 20.97 -32.19 15.15
N ASN A 327 20.11 -33.06 14.60
CA ASN A 327 20.48 -34.44 14.21
C ASN A 327 21.15 -34.53 12.83
N HIS A 328 21.14 -33.45 12.05
CA HIS A 328 21.72 -33.38 10.70
C HIS A 328 23.04 -32.59 10.64
N ILE A 329 23.59 -32.15 11.78
CA ILE A 329 24.93 -31.56 11.88
C ILE A 329 25.98 -32.69 11.92
N THR A 330 26.11 -33.42 10.82
CA THR A 330 27.31 -34.23 10.55
C THR A 330 27.89 -33.81 9.20
N GLY A 331 28.82 -32.86 9.21
CA GLY A 331 29.82 -32.74 8.14
C GLY A 331 29.80 -31.51 7.22
N SER A 332 29.02 -30.45 7.45
CA SER A 332 29.15 -29.24 6.64
C SER A 332 30.21 -28.28 7.21
N LYS A 333 31.21 -27.94 6.40
CA LYS A 333 32.22 -26.92 6.69
C LYS A 333 31.53 -25.57 7.03
N PRO A 334 32.07 -24.80 7.99
CA PRO A 334 31.49 -23.52 8.36
C PRO A 334 31.46 -22.57 7.15
N TYR A 335 30.35 -21.85 6.98
CA TYR A 335 30.23 -20.80 5.98
C TYR A 335 31.30 -19.71 6.24
N PRO A 336 31.95 -19.19 5.19
CA PRO A 336 32.93 -18.12 5.34
C PRO A 336 32.26 -16.87 5.91
N ARG A 337 32.92 -16.27 6.89
CA ARG A 337 32.49 -15.07 7.63
C ARG A 337 32.36 -13.85 6.73
#